data_AF-A0A1V9YJ72-F1
#
_entry.id   AF-A0A1V9YJ72-F1
#
_cell.length_a   1.000
_cell.length_b   1.000
_cell.length_c   1.000
_cell.angle_alpha   90.00
_cell.angle_beta   90.00
_cell.angle_gamma   90.00
#
_symmetry.space_group_name_H-M   'P 1'
#
loop_
_entity.id
_entity.type
_entity.pdbx_description
1 polymer ?
#
loop_
_entity_poly.entity_id
_entity_poly.type
_entity_poly.pdbx_seq_one_letter_code
_entity_poly.pdbx_strand_id
1 'polypeptide(L)'
;MSRFSRPRATSPVGGARARSNLTEHERRGVYDRLLAVSVDDLLPRTAYREVAEHFHCSPCTVKRVWARGQRSIAAGSLATVVTSKICGIRAHAGDIEAKIKAVPHHLRQPLRSLASQAAIPKTALIWHMKASTRLKARSSYVRPMLTDANKRARLASASSFVRPSSGGTNTFVNMHDYVHVDEKWFYLTKVKRRFYVYDDEKEFHQLPSYWIVPRSAKEIVDKYINVNTSQHPIRLPGHLHGAMVFNLDQADKTYFADAL
;
A
#
# COMPACT_ATOMS: atom_id res chain seq x y z
N MET A 1 -26.66 51.50 3.00
CA MET A 1 -26.22 50.59 4.08
C MET A 1 -24.70 50.46 4.02
N SER A 2 -24.02 51.20 4.89
CA SER A 2 -22.56 51.34 4.94
C SER A 2 -21.90 50.07 5.50
N ARG A 3 -20.89 49.51 4.81
CA ARG A 3 -20.07 48.41 5.31
C ARG A 3 -19.00 48.98 6.22
N PHE A 4 -19.13 48.76 7.52
CA PHE A 4 -18.11 49.08 8.51
C PHE A 4 -16.86 48.20 8.28
N SER A 5 -15.81 48.80 7.72
CA SER A 5 -14.45 48.24 7.74
C SER A 5 -13.91 48.30 9.17
N ARG A 6 -13.70 47.15 9.81
CA ARG A 6 -12.98 47.09 11.10
C ARG A 6 -11.49 47.34 10.84
N PRO A 7 -10.82 48.24 11.59
CA PRO A 7 -9.38 48.41 11.47
C PRO A 7 -8.64 47.18 12.03
N ARG A 8 -7.55 46.82 11.35
CA ARG A 8 -6.63 45.75 11.74
C ARG A 8 -5.91 46.17 13.02
N ALA A 9 -6.14 45.44 14.11
CA ALA A 9 -5.43 45.65 15.36
C ALA A 9 -3.92 45.51 15.13
N THR A 10 -3.18 46.58 15.40
CA THR A 10 -1.72 46.56 15.58
C THR A 10 -1.44 46.06 17.00
N SER A 11 -0.99 44.82 17.13
CA SER A 11 -0.50 44.30 18.42
C SER A 11 0.84 44.96 18.76
N PRO A 12 1.05 45.45 20.00
CA PRO A 12 2.31 46.02 20.42
C PRO A 12 3.34 44.94 20.75
N VAL A 13 4.60 45.26 20.42
CA VAL A 13 5.85 45.01 21.17
C VAL A 13 6.15 43.57 21.63
N GLY A 14 7.23 43.03 21.05
CA GLY A 14 8.35 42.49 21.83
C GLY A 14 8.09 41.26 22.70
N GLY A 15 7.54 40.19 22.14
CA GLY A 15 7.66 38.86 22.74
C GLY A 15 8.99 38.22 22.35
N ALA A 16 9.84 37.88 23.33
CA ALA A 16 11.04 37.09 23.11
C ALA A 16 10.68 35.82 22.31
N ARG A 17 11.14 35.75 21.05
CA ARG A 17 10.96 34.55 20.21
C ARG A 17 11.46 33.35 21.01
N ALA A 18 10.60 32.35 21.22
CA ALA A 18 11.02 31.05 21.74
C ALA A 18 12.25 30.61 20.94
N ARG A 19 13.36 30.33 21.63
CA ARG A 19 14.64 29.98 20.99
C ARG A 19 14.40 28.79 20.06
N SER A 20 14.54 28.98 18.75
CA SER A 20 14.34 27.95 17.75
C SER A 20 15.42 26.86 17.88
N ASN A 21 15.05 25.62 17.58
CA ASN A 21 16.04 24.54 17.47
C ASN A 21 17.03 24.85 16.35
N LEU A 22 18.33 24.64 16.59
CA LEU A 22 19.35 24.74 15.55
C LEU A 22 19.00 23.83 14.37
N THR A 23 19.05 24.37 13.16
CA THR A 23 18.94 23.64 11.90
C THR A 23 20.12 22.68 11.71
N GLU A 24 20.04 21.78 10.74
CA GLU A 24 21.13 20.86 10.43
C GLU A 24 22.41 21.59 9.99
N HIS A 25 22.28 22.62 9.16
CA HIS A 25 23.38 23.44 8.70
C HIS A 25 24.02 24.23 9.85
N GLU A 26 23.23 24.81 10.76
CA GLU A 26 23.78 25.51 11.93
C GLU A 26 24.51 24.54 12.87
N ARG A 27 23.99 23.32 13.08
CA ARG A 27 24.69 22.30 13.87
C ARG A 27 26.02 21.88 13.24
N ARG A 28 26.05 21.74 11.91
CA ARG A 28 27.27 21.49 11.13
C ARG A 28 28.29 22.61 11.35
N GLY A 29 27.88 23.86 11.18
CA GLY A 29 28.74 25.04 11.40
C GLY A 29 29.26 25.17 12.83
N VAL A 30 28.45 24.84 13.85
CA VAL A 30 28.91 24.78 15.25
C VAL A 30 30.02 23.75 15.42
N TYR A 31 29.88 22.56 14.83
CA TYR A 31 30.88 21.51 14.92
C TYR A 31 32.18 21.89 14.21
N ASP A 32 32.08 22.42 12.99
CA ASP A 32 33.23 22.80 12.17
C ASP A 32 34.03 23.95 12.83
N ARG A 33 33.33 24.89 13.49
CA ARG A 33 33.99 25.96 14.24
C ARG A 33 34.74 25.46 15.47
N LEU A 34 34.19 24.48 16.19
CA LEU A 34 34.89 23.84 17.30
C LEU A 34 36.08 23.03 16.81
N LEU A 35 35.94 22.34 15.67
CA LEU A 35 37.03 21.57 15.07
C LEU A 35 38.20 22.47 14.64
N ALA A 36 37.90 23.67 14.12
CA ALA A 36 38.93 24.64 13.76
C ALA A 36 39.68 25.22 14.98
N VAL A 37 39.10 25.16 16.16
CA VAL A 37 39.66 25.69 17.41
C VAL A 37 40.29 24.59 18.28
N SER A 38 39.97 23.32 18.02
CA SER A 38 40.55 22.19 18.75
C SER A 38 41.98 21.93 18.31
N VAL A 39 42.87 21.80 19.29
CA VAL A 39 44.26 21.35 19.10
C VAL A 39 44.40 20.04 19.87
N ASP A 40 44.82 18.96 19.21
CA ASP A 40 44.95 17.62 19.80
C ASP A 40 43.68 17.13 20.54
N ASP A 41 42.51 17.34 19.93
CA ASP A 41 41.18 17.05 20.50
C ASP A 41 40.83 17.80 21.80
N LEU A 42 41.67 18.76 22.21
CA LEU A 42 41.44 19.64 23.34
C LEU A 42 40.83 20.97 22.89
N LEU A 43 39.74 21.34 23.55
CA LEU A 43 39.07 22.62 23.32
C LEU A 43 39.46 23.63 24.41
N PRO A 44 39.77 24.88 24.05
CA PRO A 44 39.94 25.96 24.99
C PRO A 44 38.73 26.13 25.91
N ARG A 45 38.96 26.53 27.17
CA ARG A 45 37.91 26.65 28.20
C ARG A 45 36.76 27.58 27.77
N THR A 46 37.04 28.58 26.94
CA THR A 46 36.07 29.57 26.45
C THR A 46 35.38 29.17 25.15
N ALA A 47 35.87 28.16 24.43
CA ALA A 47 35.41 27.82 23.08
C ALA A 47 33.90 27.55 23.00
N TYR A 48 33.36 26.83 23.99
CA TYR A 48 31.91 26.57 24.05
C TYR A 48 31.07 27.83 24.23
N ARG A 49 31.58 28.82 24.96
CA ARG A 49 30.88 30.09 25.22
C ARG A 49 30.93 31.00 23.98
N GLU A 50 32.10 31.12 23.37
CA GLU A 50 32.30 31.91 22.15
C GLU A 50 31.44 31.41 20.98
N VAL A 51 31.44 30.09 20.76
CA VAL A 51 30.59 29.47 19.72
C VAL A 51 29.10 29.60 20.08
N ALA A 52 28.74 29.51 21.36
CA ALA A 52 27.35 29.69 21.79
C ALA A 52 26.84 31.11 21.53
N GLU A 53 27.67 32.13 21.76
CA GLU A 53 27.36 33.53 21.48
C GLU A 53 27.18 33.76 19.97
N HIS A 54 28.07 33.21 19.14
CA HIS A 54 28.00 33.33 17.68
C HIS A 54 26.73 32.72 17.07
N PHE A 55 26.29 31.56 17.57
CA PHE A 55 25.09 30.87 17.08
C PHE A 55 23.83 31.17 17.91
N HIS A 56 23.88 32.17 18.80
CA HIS A 56 22.78 32.57 19.69
C HIS A 56 22.09 31.40 20.42
N CYS A 57 22.88 30.41 20.85
CA CYS A 57 22.39 29.18 21.47
C CYS A 57 22.99 29.00 22.87
N SER A 58 22.52 28.00 23.63
CA SER A 58 23.12 27.75 24.96
C SER A 58 24.43 26.95 24.84
N PRO A 59 25.42 27.20 25.71
CA PRO A 59 26.66 26.41 25.75
C PRO A 59 26.40 24.90 25.92
N CYS A 60 25.32 24.52 26.63
CA CYS A 60 24.89 23.13 26.76
C CYS A 60 24.43 22.49 25.44
N THR A 61 23.91 23.28 24.50
CA THR A 61 23.57 22.82 23.15
C THR A 61 24.84 22.59 22.33
N VAL A 62 25.78 23.54 22.36
CA VAL A 62 27.09 23.42 21.70
C VAL A 62 27.84 22.18 22.20
N LYS A 63 27.91 21.98 23.53
CA LYS A 63 28.53 20.79 24.14
C LYS A 63 27.89 19.48 23.68
N ARG A 64 26.55 19.45 23.53
CA ARG A 64 25.82 18.27 23.01
C ARG A 64 26.14 17.98 21.55
N VAL A 65 26.24 19.03 20.73
CA VAL A 65 26.60 18.94 19.30
C VAL A 65 28.00 18.38 19.16
N TRP A 66 28.98 18.90 19.90
CA TRP A 66 30.35 18.39 19.94
C TRP A 66 30.42 16.91 20.35
N ALA A 67 29.83 16.57 21.51
CA ALA A 67 29.82 15.21 22.01
C ALA A 67 29.12 14.22 21.06
N ARG A 68 28.19 14.69 20.22
CA ARG A 68 27.54 13.86 19.20
C ARG A 68 28.46 13.58 18.03
N GLY A 69 29.12 14.60 17.49
CA GLY A 69 30.07 14.42 16.40
C GLY A 69 31.23 13.51 16.82
N GLN A 70 31.76 13.69 18.04
CA GLN A 70 32.82 12.83 18.58
C GLN A 70 32.38 11.37 18.73
N ARG A 71 31.16 11.12 19.21
CA ARG A 71 30.59 9.75 19.23
C ARG A 71 30.43 9.15 17.83
N SER A 72 30.14 9.96 16.82
CA SER A 72 30.04 9.50 15.43
C SER A 72 31.39 9.06 14.87
N ILE A 73 32.46 9.81 15.18
CA ILE A 73 33.83 9.46 14.81
C ILE A 73 34.26 8.18 15.53
N ALA A 74 34.02 8.09 16.85
CA ALA A 74 34.34 6.92 17.64
C ALA A 74 33.60 5.65 17.16
N ALA A 75 32.40 5.80 16.59
CA ALA A 75 31.64 4.70 15.98
C ALA A 75 32.10 4.34 14.55
N GLY A 76 33.15 4.97 14.02
CA GLY A 76 33.72 4.68 12.70
C GLY A 76 32.94 5.26 11.52
N SER A 77 32.13 6.31 11.73
CA SER A 77 31.40 6.96 10.63
C SER A 77 32.34 7.78 9.76
N LEU A 78 32.32 7.56 8.44
CA LEU A 78 33.10 8.33 7.46
C LEU A 78 32.79 9.84 7.45
N ALA A 79 31.60 10.22 7.91
CA ALA A 79 31.20 11.60 8.07
C ALA A 79 30.70 11.83 9.51
N THR A 80 31.09 12.96 10.10
CA THR A 80 30.66 13.38 11.43
C THR A 80 29.15 13.63 11.44
N VAL A 81 28.36 12.81 12.12
CA VAL A 81 26.90 12.98 12.19
C VAL A 81 26.54 13.91 13.34
N VAL A 82 26.19 15.17 13.03
CA VAL A 82 25.82 16.19 14.03
C VAL A 82 24.29 16.36 14.13
N THR A 83 23.55 15.69 13.24
CA THR A 83 22.09 15.76 13.18
C THR A 83 21.45 15.25 14.47
N SER A 84 20.45 15.97 14.98
CA SER A 84 19.52 15.41 15.96
C SER A 84 18.33 14.82 15.21
N LYS A 85 17.94 13.60 15.59
CA LYS A 85 16.72 12.91 15.12
C LYS A 85 15.43 13.58 15.66
N ILE A 86 15.31 14.90 15.56
CA ILE A 86 14.04 15.59 15.81
C ILE A 86 13.11 15.44 14.59
N CYS A 87 13.65 15.00 13.45
CA CYS A 87 12.82 14.46 12.38
C CYS A 87 12.49 13.00 12.75
N GLY A 88 11.21 12.73 13.04
CA GLY A 88 10.73 11.37 13.29
C GLY A 88 11.20 10.42 12.19
N ILE A 89 11.53 9.18 12.56
CA ILE A 89 12.03 8.14 11.66
C ILE A 89 11.07 8.02 10.47
N ARG A 90 11.45 8.57 9.31
CA ARG A 90 10.73 8.35 8.05
C ARG A 90 11.32 7.09 7.45
N ALA A 91 10.53 6.03 7.39
CA ALA A 91 10.94 4.81 6.68
C ALA A 91 11.33 5.16 5.24
N HIS A 92 12.41 4.55 4.75
CA HIS A 92 12.88 4.81 3.41
C HIS A 92 11.85 4.28 2.39
N ALA A 93 11.68 5.00 1.28
CA ALA A 93 10.70 4.67 0.26
C ALA A 93 10.88 3.24 -0.29
N GLY A 94 12.13 2.79 -0.45
CA GLY A 94 12.47 1.43 -0.88
C GLY A 94 12.03 0.36 0.13
N ASP A 95 12.23 0.59 1.43
CA ASP A 95 11.83 -0.36 2.48
C ASP A 95 10.30 -0.52 2.54
N ILE A 96 9.58 0.58 2.34
CA ILE A 96 8.11 0.58 2.27
C ILE A 96 7.63 -0.23 1.07
N GLU A 97 8.26 -0.02 -0.10
CA GLU A 97 7.95 -0.77 -1.31
C GLU A 97 8.19 -2.27 -1.13
N ALA A 98 9.37 -2.67 -0.64
CA ALA A 98 9.71 -4.08 -0.41
C ALA A 98 8.70 -4.77 0.53
N LYS A 99 8.31 -4.11 1.63
CA LYS A 99 7.31 -4.63 2.56
C LYS A 99 5.92 -4.78 1.95
N ILE A 100 5.48 -3.83 1.12
CA ILE A 100 4.19 -3.93 0.45
C ILE A 100 4.22 -5.03 -0.62
N LYS A 101 5.33 -5.17 -1.37
CA LYS A 101 5.50 -6.22 -2.36
C LYS A 101 5.46 -7.62 -1.74
N ALA A 102 6.04 -7.79 -0.55
CA ALA A 102 6.00 -9.03 0.21
C ALA A 102 4.58 -9.46 0.62
N VAL A 103 3.64 -8.52 0.76
CA VAL A 103 2.24 -8.85 1.07
C VAL A 103 1.53 -9.38 -0.19
N PRO A 104 0.83 -10.53 -0.14
CA PRO A 104 0.03 -11.03 -1.26
C PRO A 104 -1.04 -10.02 -1.71
N HIS A 105 -1.30 -9.90 -3.02
CA HIS A 105 -2.23 -8.92 -3.62
C HIS A 105 -3.61 -8.88 -2.95
N HIS A 106 -4.18 -10.03 -2.61
CA HIS A 106 -5.51 -10.12 -2.01
C HIS A 106 -5.58 -9.50 -0.61
N LEU A 107 -4.47 -9.47 0.15
CA LEU A 107 -4.36 -8.88 1.48
C LEU A 107 -3.98 -7.40 1.46
N ARG A 108 -3.68 -6.83 0.30
CA ARG A 108 -3.37 -5.40 0.16
C ARG A 108 -4.62 -4.51 0.19
N GLN A 109 -5.68 -4.92 0.89
CA GLN A 109 -6.94 -4.20 1.00
C GLN A 109 -7.69 -4.50 2.32
N PRO A 110 -8.41 -3.52 2.89
CA PRO A 110 -8.29 -2.08 2.67
C PRO A 110 -6.95 -1.55 3.22
N LEU A 111 -6.64 -0.27 3.03
CA LEU A 111 -5.36 0.33 3.48
C LEU A 111 -5.04 0.06 4.98
N ARG A 112 -6.07 -0.11 5.81
CA ARG A 112 -5.92 -0.52 7.23
C ARG A 112 -5.38 -1.95 7.37
N SER A 113 -5.90 -2.90 6.59
CA SER A 113 -5.41 -4.28 6.62
C SER A 113 -4.01 -4.37 6.02
N LEU A 114 -3.76 -3.68 4.89
CA LEU A 114 -2.42 -3.58 4.31
C LEU A 114 -1.40 -3.03 5.32
N ALA A 115 -1.77 -1.97 6.06
CA ALA A 115 -0.92 -1.40 7.11
C ALA A 115 -0.55 -2.43 8.17
N SER A 116 -1.53 -3.23 8.62
CA SER A 116 -1.31 -4.32 9.57
C SER A 116 -0.41 -5.41 9.00
N GLN A 117 -0.65 -5.84 7.77
CA GLN A 117 0.08 -6.93 7.13
C GLN A 117 1.52 -6.56 6.77
N ALA A 118 1.75 -5.32 6.31
CA ALA A 118 3.07 -4.82 5.99
C ALA A 118 3.85 -4.34 7.23
N ALA A 119 3.21 -4.30 8.40
CA ALA A 119 3.73 -3.66 9.62
C ALA A 119 4.21 -2.22 9.37
N ILE A 120 3.40 -1.44 8.63
CA ILE A 120 3.66 -0.04 8.30
C ILE A 120 2.48 0.79 8.81
N PRO A 121 2.71 1.89 9.55
CA PRO A 121 1.62 2.74 9.96
C PRO A 121 0.86 3.28 8.75
N LYS A 122 -0.48 3.24 8.83
CA LYS A 122 -1.38 3.68 7.75
C LYS A 122 -1.07 5.10 7.25
N THR A 123 -0.64 5.99 8.15
CA THR A 123 -0.23 7.36 7.78
C THR A 123 0.98 7.34 6.85
N ALA A 124 2.02 6.57 7.16
CA ALA A 124 3.21 6.45 6.32
C ALA A 124 2.87 5.89 4.94
N LEU A 125 1.94 4.93 4.84
CA LEU A 125 1.42 4.45 3.56
C LEU A 125 0.76 5.57 2.74
N ILE A 126 -0.08 6.42 3.36
CA ILE A 126 -0.71 7.56 2.68
C ILE A 126 0.34 8.56 2.19
N TRP A 127 1.34 8.88 3.01
CA TRP A 127 2.45 9.75 2.61
C TRP A 127 3.26 9.14 1.47
N HIS A 128 3.55 7.84 1.54
CA HIS A 128 4.26 7.12 0.49
C HIS A 128 3.50 7.15 -0.83
N MET A 129 2.19 6.90 -0.81
CA MET A 129 1.33 6.98 -2.00
C MET A 129 1.34 8.38 -2.64
N LYS A 130 1.32 9.43 -1.82
CA LYS A 130 1.39 10.82 -2.31
C LYS A 130 2.76 11.17 -2.89
N ALA A 131 3.84 10.66 -2.31
CA ALA A 131 5.21 10.98 -2.71
C ALA A 131 5.69 10.19 -3.92
N SER A 132 5.42 8.88 -3.97
CA SER A 132 6.01 7.98 -4.95
C SER A 132 5.21 7.85 -6.25
N THR A 133 3.93 8.23 -6.27
CA THR A 133 2.92 8.12 -7.36
C THR A 133 2.79 6.77 -8.09
N ARG A 134 3.71 5.82 -7.87
CA ARG A 134 3.79 4.46 -8.44
C ARG A 134 2.85 3.47 -7.78
N LEU A 135 2.50 3.68 -6.52
CA LEU A 135 1.58 2.81 -5.79
C LEU A 135 0.14 3.28 -6.01
N LYS A 136 -0.64 2.52 -6.79
CA LYS A 136 -2.02 2.87 -7.14
C LYS A 136 -3.00 1.77 -6.75
N ALA A 137 -4.24 2.18 -6.46
CA ALA A 137 -5.32 1.24 -6.26
C ALA A 137 -5.83 0.77 -7.63
N ARG A 138 -5.73 -0.54 -7.90
CA ARG A 138 -6.27 -1.18 -9.10
C ARG A 138 -7.50 -1.99 -8.73
N SER A 139 -8.48 -2.03 -9.63
CA SER A 139 -9.69 -2.82 -9.44
C SER A 139 -9.70 -4.04 -10.33
N SER A 140 -9.82 -5.23 -9.75
CA SER A 140 -10.05 -6.45 -10.49
C SER A 140 -11.48 -6.93 -10.51
N TYR A 141 -11.88 -7.43 -11.67
CA TYR A 141 -13.13 -8.16 -11.89
C TYR A 141 -12.79 -9.61 -12.16
N VAL A 142 -13.50 -10.52 -11.50
CA VAL A 142 -13.48 -11.94 -11.85
C VAL A 142 -14.30 -12.09 -13.13
N ARG A 143 -13.63 -12.06 -14.27
CA ARG A 143 -14.23 -12.38 -15.58
C ARG A 143 -13.48 -13.58 -16.16
N PRO A 144 -14.15 -14.69 -16.49
CA PRO A 144 -13.49 -15.77 -17.20
C PRO A 144 -12.98 -15.23 -18.54
N MET A 145 -11.75 -15.57 -18.90
CA MET A 145 -11.20 -15.17 -20.20
C MET A 145 -11.96 -15.89 -21.30
N LEU A 146 -12.32 -15.16 -22.36
CA LEU A 146 -13.03 -15.73 -23.49
C LEU A 146 -12.01 -16.51 -24.36
N THR A 147 -12.07 -17.83 -24.31
CA THR A 147 -11.25 -18.70 -25.18
C THR A 147 -11.62 -18.49 -26.64
N ASP A 148 -10.71 -18.82 -27.56
CA ASP A 148 -10.99 -18.65 -28.99
C ASP A 148 -12.12 -19.56 -29.49
N ALA A 149 -12.30 -20.72 -28.84
CA ALA A 149 -13.47 -21.57 -29.05
C ALA A 149 -14.77 -20.85 -28.63
N ASN A 150 -14.79 -20.23 -27.45
CA ASN A 150 -15.94 -19.47 -26.95
C ASN A 150 -16.23 -18.24 -27.84
N LYS A 151 -15.20 -17.58 -28.38
CA LYS A 151 -15.37 -16.48 -29.35
C LYS A 151 -16.05 -16.98 -30.62
N ARG A 152 -15.57 -18.09 -31.19
CA ARG A 152 -16.13 -18.69 -32.41
C ARG A 152 -17.58 -19.13 -32.20
N ALA A 153 -17.89 -19.79 -31.09
CA ALA A 153 -19.25 -20.20 -30.76
C ALA A 153 -20.20 -19.01 -30.62
N ARG A 154 -19.76 -17.94 -29.94
CA ARG A 154 -20.55 -16.70 -29.83
C ARG A 154 -20.77 -16.03 -31.17
N LEU A 155 -19.75 -16.00 -32.03
CA LEU A 155 -19.87 -15.42 -33.37
C LEU A 155 -20.81 -16.24 -34.25
N ALA A 156 -20.68 -17.56 -34.26
CA ALA A 156 -21.57 -18.45 -35.00
C ALA A 156 -23.04 -18.29 -34.55
N SER A 157 -23.29 -18.21 -33.25
CA SER A 157 -24.63 -17.94 -32.70
C SER A 157 -25.14 -16.56 -33.10
N ALA A 158 -24.33 -15.50 -33.01
CA ALA A 158 -24.74 -14.18 -33.47
C ALA A 158 -25.06 -14.16 -34.98
N SER A 159 -24.25 -14.85 -35.78
CA SER A 159 -24.44 -14.97 -37.22
C SER A 159 -25.72 -15.72 -37.60
N SER A 160 -26.16 -16.71 -36.82
CA SER A 160 -27.43 -17.41 -37.11
C SER A 160 -28.68 -16.54 -36.98
N PHE A 161 -28.57 -15.41 -36.26
CA PHE A 161 -29.65 -14.44 -36.13
C PHE A 161 -29.61 -13.35 -37.21
N VAL A 162 -28.65 -13.40 -38.13
CA VAL A 162 -28.54 -12.43 -39.23
C VAL A 162 -29.11 -13.06 -40.50
N ARG A 163 -30.07 -12.39 -41.14
CA ARG A 163 -30.62 -12.78 -42.45
C ARG A 163 -30.33 -11.72 -43.51
N PRO A 164 -30.03 -12.13 -44.74
CA PRO A 164 -29.93 -11.20 -45.85
C PRO A 164 -31.32 -10.65 -46.17
N SER A 165 -31.42 -9.33 -46.24
CA SER A 165 -32.62 -8.60 -46.64
C SER A 165 -32.56 -8.26 -48.14
N SER A 166 -33.73 -8.04 -48.74
CA SER A 166 -33.93 -7.86 -50.19
C SER A 166 -33.16 -6.68 -50.80
N GLY A 167 -32.58 -5.79 -49.98
CA GLY A 167 -31.77 -4.64 -50.40
C GLY A 167 -30.25 -4.84 -50.29
N GLY A 168 -29.75 -6.07 -50.14
CA GLY A 168 -28.32 -6.34 -49.95
C GLY A 168 -27.79 -5.99 -48.55
N THR A 169 -28.68 -5.60 -47.64
CA THR A 169 -28.38 -5.33 -46.24
C THR A 169 -28.68 -6.55 -45.39
N ASN A 170 -27.90 -6.75 -44.34
CA ASN A 170 -28.12 -7.83 -43.38
C ASN A 170 -28.99 -7.31 -42.22
N THR A 171 -30.09 -7.99 -41.95
CA THR A 171 -31.02 -7.64 -40.87
C THR A 171 -31.04 -8.72 -39.81
N PHE A 172 -31.20 -8.32 -38.54
CA PHE A 172 -31.38 -9.28 -37.46
C PHE A 172 -32.80 -9.83 -37.48
N VAL A 173 -32.94 -11.14 -37.26
CA VAL A 173 -34.22 -11.80 -37.10
C VAL A 173 -34.89 -11.28 -35.84
N ASN A 174 -36.18 -11.01 -35.95
CA ASN A 174 -36.98 -10.59 -34.82
C ASN A 174 -37.08 -11.74 -33.79
N MET A 175 -36.61 -11.50 -32.57
CA MET A 175 -36.49 -12.50 -31.51
C MET A 175 -37.79 -12.64 -30.67
N HIS A 176 -38.96 -12.32 -31.24
CA HIS A 176 -40.24 -12.38 -30.53
C HIS A 176 -40.59 -13.78 -29.97
N ASP A 177 -40.03 -14.83 -30.55
CA ASP A 177 -40.24 -16.21 -30.12
C ASP A 177 -39.20 -16.68 -29.06
N TYR A 178 -38.27 -15.81 -28.65
CA TYR A 178 -37.23 -16.13 -27.68
C TYR A 178 -37.54 -15.52 -26.31
N VAL A 179 -37.62 -16.38 -25.29
CA VAL A 179 -37.64 -15.97 -23.89
C VAL A 179 -36.25 -16.21 -23.30
N HIS A 180 -35.53 -15.13 -22.99
CA HIS A 180 -34.24 -15.23 -22.33
C HIS A 180 -34.44 -15.37 -20.81
N VAL A 181 -34.10 -16.53 -20.27
CA VAL A 181 -34.06 -16.78 -18.83
C VAL A 181 -32.62 -16.69 -18.37
N ASP A 182 -32.32 -15.80 -17.43
CA ASP A 182 -31.00 -15.65 -16.82
C ASP A 182 -31.11 -15.87 -15.32
N GLU A 183 -30.33 -16.82 -14.80
CA GLU A 183 -30.24 -17.05 -13.36
C GLU A 183 -29.13 -16.18 -12.77
N LYS A 184 -29.55 -15.23 -11.93
CA LYS A 184 -28.64 -14.33 -11.27
C LYS A 184 -28.20 -14.87 -9.91
N TRP A 185 -26.99 -15.42 -9.88
CA TRP A 185 -26.35 -15.85 -8.64
C TRP A 185 -25.87 -14.64 -7.81
N PHE A 186 -26.31 -14.56 -6.55
CA PHE A 186 -25.76 -13.62 -5.59
C PHE A 186 -24.51 -14.21 -4.96
N TYR A 187 -23.35 -13.68 -5.33
CA TYR A 187 -22.09 -14.12 -4.74
C TYR A 187 -21.96 -13.64 -3.30
N LEU A 188 -21.59 -14.54 -2.40
CA LEU A 188 -21.15 -14.18 -1.05
C LEU A 188 -19.84 -13.37 -1.08
N THR A 189 -19.04 -13.54 -2.15
CA THR A 189 -17.78 -12.84 -2.38
C THR A 189 -17.92 -11.62 -3.27
N LYS A 190 -17.11 -10.58 -3.02
CA LYS A 190 -17.06 -9.37 -3.87
C LYS A 190 -16.51 -9.69 -5.27
N VAL A 191 -17.35 -9.53 -6.29
CA VAL A 191 -17.01 -9.66 -7.73
C VAL A 191 -15.95 -8.62 -8.15
N LYS A 192 -16.02 -7.43 -7.56
CA LYS A 192 -15.04 -6.35 -7.73
C LYS A 192 -14.13 -6.26 -6.51
N ARG A 193 -12.85 -6.56 -6.67
CA ARG A 193 -11.82 -6.40 -5.63
C ARG A 193 -10.92 -5.21 -5.96
N ARG A 194 -10.48 -4.46 -4.94
CA ARG A 194 -9.58 -3.31 -5.11
C ARG A 194 -8.33 -3.52 -4.27
N PHE A 195 -7.16 -3.52 -4.87
CA PHE A 195 -5.88 -3.77 -4.19
C PHE A 195 -4.84 -2.73 -4.61
N TYR A 196 -3.85 -2.47 -3.74
CA TYR A 196 -2.76 -1.55 -4.04
C TYR A 196 -1.61 -2.29 -4.74
N VAL A 197 -1.21 -1.80 -5.90
CA VAL A 197 -0.22 -2.42 -6.80
C VAL A 197 0.76 -1.36 -7.27
N TYR A 198 2.01 -1.78 -7.42
CA TYR A 198 3.06 -0.97 -8.05
C TYR A 198 3.03 -1.13 -9.56
N ASP A 199 3.36 -0.08 -10.30
CA ASP A 199 3.30 -0.09 -11.78
C ASP A 199 4.19 -1.18 -12.43
N ASP A 200 5.21 -1.69 -11.74
CA ASP A 200 6.08 -2.78 -12.20
C ASP A 200 5.58 -4.20 -11.90
N GLU A 201 4.49 -4.36 -11.13
CA GLU A 201 3.88 -5.67 -10.90
C GLU A 201 2.79 -5.97 -11.95
N LYS A 202 2.84 -7.17 -12.56
CA LYS A 202 1.74 -7.64 -13.42
C LYS A 202 0.45 -7.72 -12.62
N GLU A 203 -0.62 -7.13 -13.17
CA GLU A 203 -1.91 -7.13 -12.50
C GLU A 203 -2.45 -8.58 -12.33
N PHE A 204 -3.07 -8.85 -11.18
CA PHE A 204 -3.65 -10.16 -10.79
C PHE A 204 -4.73 -10.72 -11.75
N HIS A 205 -5.05 -9.98 -12.82
CA HIS A 205 -6.08 -10.25 -13.81
C HIS A 205 -5.83 -11.43 -14.74
N GLN A 206 -4.64 -12.04 -14.72
CA GLN A 206 -4.28 -13.14 -15.62
C GLN A 206 -4.34 -14.52 -14.96
N LEU A 207 -4.82 -14.64 -13.71
CA LEU A 207 -5.04 -15.95 -13.13
C LEU A 207 -6.35 -16.53 -13.71
N PRO A 208 -6.28 -17.70 -14.37
CA PRO A 208 -7.46 -18.34 -14.90
C PRO A 208 -8.55 -18.50 -13.83
N SER A 209 -9.82 -18.38 -14.22
CA SER A 209 -10.96 -18.52 -13.29
C SER A 209 -10.90 -19.79 -12.45
N TYR A 210 -10.32 -20.87 -13.00
CA TYR A 210 -10.13 -22.14 -12.32
C TYR A 210 -9.19 -22.08 -11.09
N TRP A 211 -8.35 -21.05 -10.94
CA TRP A 211 -7.49 -20.87 -9.76
C TRP A 211 -8.12 -19.98 -8.67
N ILE A 212 -9.21 -19.26 -8.98
CA ILE A 212 -9.85 -18.30 -8.07
C ILE A 212 -10.96 -18.98 -7.28
N VAL A 213 -11.72 -19.86 -7.92
CA VAL A 213 -12.85 -20.59 -7.32
C VAL A 213 -12.38 -21.60 -6.25
N PRO A 214 -11.34 -22.43 -6.47
CA PRO A 214 -10.90 -23.41 -5.48
C PRO A 214 -10.29 -22.76 -4.23
N ARG A 215 -9.53 -21.66 -4.40
CA ARG A 215 -8.96 -20.93 -3.25
C ARG A 215 -10.03 -20.35 -2.33
N SER A 216 -11.09 -19.80 -2.91
CA SER A 216 -12.21 -19.30 -2.11
C SER A 216 -13.01 -20.43 -1.47
N ALA A 217 -13.14 -21.58 -2.15
CA ALA A 217 -13.79 -22.77 -1.60
C ALA A 217 -12.98 -23.37 -0.44
N LYS A 218 -11.65 -23.40 -0.54
CA LYS A 218 -10.73 -23.86 0.51
C LYS A 218 -10.82 -22.98 1.76
N GLU A 219 -10.79 -21.66 1.59
CA GLU A 219 -10.99 -20.71 2.70
C GLU A 219 -12.36 -20.90 3.38
N ILE A 220 -13.42 -21.19 2.63
CA ILE A 220 -14.75 -21.41 3.20
C ILE A 220 -14.79 -22.74 3.97
N VAL A 221 -14.24 -23.80 3.40
CA VAL A 221 -14.23 -25.11 4.06
C VAL A 221 -13.37 -25.08 5.31
N ASP A 222 -12.18 -24.51 5.27
CA ASP A 222 -11.34 -24.40 6.46
C ASP A 222 -11.94 -23.50 7.55
N LYS A 223 -12.61 -22.42 7.16
CA LYS A 223 -13.15 -21.45 8.10
C LYS A 223 -14.48 -21.87 8.73
N TYR A 224 -15.33 -22.61 8.01
CA TYR A 224 -16.72 -22.86 8.43
C TYR A 224 -17.12 -24.32 8.49
N ILE A 225 -16.39 -25.24 7.85
CA ILE A 225 -16.79 -26.64 7.74
C ILE A 225 -15.82 -27.53 8.51
N ASN A 226 -14.51 -27.29 8.37
CA ASN A 226 -13.45 -28.06 9.01
C ASN A 226 -13.49 -27.88 10.53
N VAL A 227 -13.85 -28.96 11.23
CA VAL A 227 -14.00 -28.98 12.69
C VAL A 227 -12.68 -28.72 13.43
N ASN A 228 -11.54 -28.95 12.79
CA ASN A 228 -10.21 -28.79 13.40
C ASN A 228 -9.70 -27.34 13.33
N THR A 229 -10.10 -26.60 12.29
CA THR A 229 -9.57 -25.26 11.99
C THR A 229 -10.59 -24.16 12.34
N SER A 230 -11.89 -24.46 12.29
CA SER A 230 -12.96 -23.49 12.55
C SER A 230 -13.23 -23.29 14.03
N GLN A 231 -13.47 -22.04 14.45
CA GLN A 231 -13.96 -21.73 15.80
C GLN A 231 -15.43 -22.11 16.01
N HIS A 232 -16.25 -22.07 14.95
CA HIS A 232 -17.69 -22.37 14.99
C HIS A 232 -18.11 -23.13 13.73
N PRO A 233 -17.84 -24.46 13.67
CA PRO A 233 -18.11 -25.26 12.49
C PRO A 233 -19.61 -25.49 12.28
N ILE A 234 -20.04 -25.43 11.02
CA ILE A 234 -21.40 -25.73 10.58
C ILE A 234 -21.64 -27.24 10.75
N ARG A 235 -22.71 -27.62 11.45
CA ARG A 235 -23.11 -29.02 11.58
C ARG A 235 -23.62 -29.54 10.23
N LEU A 236 -22.80 -30.36 9.59
CA LEU A 236 -23.14 -31.11 8.38
C LEU A 236 -23.21 -32.62 8.70
N PRO A 237 -24.04 -33.39 7.97
CA PRO A 237 -24.01 -34.85 8.02
C PRO A 237 -22.61 -35.40 7.72
N GLY A 238 -22.14 -36.39 8.47
CA GLY A 238 -20.74 -36.86 8.45
C GLY A 238 -20.22 -37.29 7.07
N HIS A 239 -21.09 -37.86 6.23
CA HIS A 239 -20.75 -38.26 4.86
C HIS A 239 -20.47 -37.05 3.94
N LEU A 240 -21.16 -35.92 4.15
CA LEU A 240 -20.91 -34.67 3.41
C LEU A 240 -19.66 -33.95 3.89
N HIS A 241 -19.38 -33.99 5.19
CA HIS A 241 -18.16 -33.40 5.75
C HIS A 241 -16.91 -34.08 5.19
N GLY A 242 -16.88 -35.43 5.19
CA GLY A 242 -15.77 -36.19 4.62
C GLY A 242 -15.58 -35.90 3.12
N ALA A 243 -16.66 -35.90 2.34
CA ALA A 243 -16.60 -35.62 0.91
C ALA A 243 -16.10 -34.20 0.60
N MET A 244 -16.56 -33.18 1.32
CA MET A 244 -16.16 -31.79 1.06
C MET A 244 -14.70 -31.51 1.46
N VAL A 245 -14.23 -32.09 2.57
CA VAL A 245 -12.84 -31.90 3.03
C VAL A 245 -11.86 -32.69 2.16
N PHE A 246 -12.18 -33.92 1.76
CA PHE A 246 -11.29 -34.77 0.97
C PHE A 246 -11.22 -34.38 -0.51
N ASN A 247 -12.35 -33.95 -1.10
CA ASN A 247 -12.37 -33.46 -2.48
C ASN A 247 -11.60 -32.16 -2.67
N LEU A 248 -11.37 -31.36 -1.63
CA LEU A 248 -10.66 -30.09 -1.75
C LEU A 248 -9.15 -30.24 -2.02
N ASP A 249 -8.51 -31.25 -1.45
CA ASP A 249 -7.11 -31.59 -1.75
C ASP A 249 -6.96 -32.27 -3.12
N GLN A 250 -8.03 -32.88 -3.65
CA GLN A 250 -8.08 -33.42 -5.02
C GLN A 250 -8.53 -32.39 -6.07
N ALA A 251 -9.31 -31.37 -5.68
CA ALA A 251 -9.89 -30.35 -6.56
C ALA A 251 -8.83 -29.47 -7.23
N ASP A 252 -7.64 -29.35 -6.62
CA ASP A 252 -6.48 -28.70 -7.26
C ASP A 252 -5.97 -29.48 -8.49
N LYS A 253 -6.37 -30.75 -8.68
CA LYS A 253 -5.83 -31.65 -9.71
C LYS A 253 -6.83 -32.17 -10.75
N THR A 254 -8.12 -32.31 -10.43
CA THR A 254 -9.04 -33.12 -11.27
C THR A 254 -10.15 -32.34 -11.98
N TYR A 255 -10.64 -31.23 -11.44
CA TYR A 255 -11.92 -30.65 -11.91
C TYR A 255 -11.89 -30.00 -13.31
N PHE A 256 -10.70 -29.81 -13.92
CA PHE A 256 -10.56 -29.24 -15.26
C PHE A 256 -9.60 -30.01 -16.17
N ALA A 257 -9.13 -31.20 -15.77
CA ALA A 257 -8.32 -32.06 -16.64
C ALA A 257 -9.15 -32.55 -17.85
N ASP A 258 -10.46 -32.68 -17.68
CA ASP A 258 -11.41 -33.09 -18.72
C ASP A 258 -11.87 -31.93 -19.63
N ALA A 259 -11.28 -30.73 -19.49
CA ALA A 259 -11.61 -29.54 -20.26
C ALA A 259 -10.45 -29.07 -21.18
N LEU A 260 -9.58 -29.99 -21.59
CA LEU A 260 -8.56 -29.80 -22.62
C LEU A 260 -8.99 -30.42 -23.95
#